data_AF-A0A7L3NVU8-F1
#
_entry.id   AF-A0A7L3NVU8-F1
#
_cell.length_a   1.000
_cell.length_b   1.000
_cell.length_c   1.000
_cell.angle_alpha   90.00
_cell.angle_beta   90.00
_cell.angle_gamma   90.00
#
_symmetry.space_group_name_H-M   'P 1'
#
loop_
_entity.id
_entity.type
_entity.pdbx_description
1 polymer ?
#
loop_
_entity_poly.entity_id
_entity_poly.type
_entity_poly.pdbx_seq_one_letter_code
_entity_poly.pdbx_strand_id
1 'polypeptide(L)'
;LRCCSRALARPVSVSVFSRPELSTLQPAGVPPPQLSRRELQTGPVSRDIDTAAKFIGAGAATVGVAGSGAGIGTVFGSLIIGYARNPSLKQQLFSYAILGF
;
A
#
# COMPACT_ATOMS: atom_id res chain seq x y z
N LEU A 1 -26.53 21.12 4.01
CA LEU A 1 -27.05 20.16 5.02
C LEU A 1 -26.90 18.71 4.51
N ARG A 2 -25.73 18.11 4.75
CA ARG A 2 -25.43 16.66 4.74
C ARG A 2 -24.17 16.53 5.61
N CYS A 3 -24.27 16.58 6.94
CA CYS A 3 -24.80 15.57 7.86
C CYS A 3 -24.02 14.24 7.77
N CYS A 4 -23.00 14.15 8.63
CA CYS A 4 -22.62 12.98 9.42
C CYS A 4 -22.06 11.73 8.73
N SER A 5 -20.73 11.67 8.60
CA SER A 5 -19.97 10.41 8.62
C SER A 5 -18.63 10.58 9.36
N ARG A 6 -18.69 11.03 10.62
CA ARG A 6 -17.54 11.02 11.54
C ARG A 6 -17.90 10.19 12.76
N ALA A 7 -18.19 8.91 12.52
CA ALA A 7 -18.46 7.94 13.56
C ALA A 7 -17.53 6.75 13.37
N LEU A 8 -16.77 6.48 14.43
CA LEU A 8 -16.12 5.20 14.76
C LEU A 8 -14.83 4.84 14.01
N ALA A 9 -13.72 5.47 14.42
CA ALA A 9 -12.48 4.73 14.61
C ALA A 9 -12.05 4.94 16.07
N ARG A 10 -12.68 4.19 17.00
CA ARG A 10 -12.14 4.09 18.36
C ARG A 10 -10.92 3.18 18.29
N PRO A 11 -9.77 3.57 18.86
CA PRO A 11 -8.68 2.63 19.03
C PRO A 11 -9.13 1.55 20.01
N VAL A 12 -9.06 0.30 19.57
CA VAL A 12 -9.32 -0.89 20.38
C VAL A 12 -8.30 -0.89 21.52
N SER A 13 -8.83 -0.70 22.73
CA SER A 13 -8.14 -0.82 24.01
C SER A 13 -7.55 -2.22 24.12
N VAL A 14 -6.24 -2.35 23.99
CA VAL A 14 -5.53 -3.58 24.32
C VAL A 14 -5.16 -3.49 25.80
N SER A 15 -6.02 -4.04 26.64
CA SER A 15 -5.73 -4.29 28.05
C SER A 15 -4.66 -5.38 28.15
N VAL A 16 -3.38 -4.99 28.17
CA VAL A 16 -2.31 -5.88 28.61
C VAL A 16 -2.33 -5.93 30.12
N PHE A 17 -3.07 -6.93 30.60
CA PHE A 17 -2.94 -7.52 31.92
C PHE A 17 -1.48 -7.88 32.19
N SER A 18 -0.88 -7.26 33.21
CA SER A 18 0.11 -7.88 34.11
C SER A 18 0.39 -6.94 35.28
N ARG A 19 -0.36 -7.13 36.37
CA ARG A 19 0.12 -6.82 37.72
C ARG A 19 1.09 -7.92 38.13
N PRO A 20 2.22 -7.55 38.75
CA PRO A 20 2.50 -8.07 40.07
C PRO A 20 2.59 -6.91 41.06
N GLU A 21 1.83 -7.06 42.14
CA GLU A 21 1.84 -6.22 43.32
C GLU A 21 3.18 -6.45 44.04
N LEU A 22 3.97 -5.41 44.24
CA LEU A 22 5.03 -5.40 45.24
C LEU A 22 5.00 -4.04 45.94
N SER A 23 4.13 -3.94 46.94
CA SER A 23 4.18 -2.90 47.96
C SER A 23 5.55 -2.94 48.65
N THR A 24 6.38 -1.92 48.40
CA THR A 24 7.50 -1.57 49.30
C THR A 24 7.46 -0.05 49.50
N LEU A 25 7.35 0.35 50.76
CA LEU A 25 7.29 1.74 51.19
C LEU A 25 8.58 2.51 50.88
N GLN A 26 8.42 3.84 50.79
CA GLN A 26 9.42 4.93 50.94
C GLN A 26 10.24 5.38 49.71
N PRO A 27 10.83 6.59 49.74
CA PRO A 27 10.31 7.91 50.11
C PRO A 27 10.63 8.96 49.03
N ALA A 28 10.18 10.20 49.22
CA ALA A 28 10.41 11.34 48.33
C ALA A 28 11.90 11.55 47.95
N GLY A 29 12.18 11.90 46.69
CA GLY A 29 13.34 12.73 46.37
C GLY A 29 14.32 12.30 45.26
N VAL A 30 13.93 11.51 44.26
CA VAL A 30 14.82 11.29 43.09
C VAL A 30 14.02 11.47 41.78
N PRO A 31 14.29 12.50 40.97
CA PRO A 31 13.68 12.60 39.64
C PRO A 31 14.20 11.45 38.76
N PRO A 32 13.34 10.80 37.95
CA PRO A 32 13.78 9.75 37.05
C PRO A 32 14.78 10.31 36.02
N PRO A 33 15.70 9.48 35.48
CA PRO A 33 16.64 9.93 34.47
C PRO A 33 15.85 10.46 33.29
N GLN A 34 15.96 11.76 33.03
CA GLN A 34 15.49 12.39 31.81
C GLN A 34 16.40 11.88 30.69
N LEU A 35 16.19 10.64 30.26
CA LEU A 35 16.57 10.20 28.93
C LEU A 35 15.98 11.27 28.03
N SER A 36 16.87 12.07 27.42
CA SER A 36 16.52 13.06 26.43
C SER A 36 15.58 12.38 25.46
N ARG A 37 14.28 12.56 25.68
CA ARG A 37 13.24 12.16 24.78
C ARG A 37 13.53 13.08 23.62
N ARG A 38 14.30 12.57 22.65
CA ARG A 38 14.34 13.12 21.30
C ARG A 38 12.90 13.01 20.84
N GLU A 39 12.13 14.00 21.25
CA GLU A 39 10.85 14.32 20.72
C GLU A 39 11.14 14.44 19.25
N LEU A 40 10.77 13.40 18.51
CA LEU A 40 10.78 13.43 17.06
C LEU A 40 9.85 14.57 16.73
N GLN A 41 10.42 15.76 16.57
CA GLN A 41 9.71 16.95 16.19
C GLN A 41 9.25 16.68 14.75
N THR A 42 8.08 16.06 14.61
CA THR A 42 7.35 15.99 13.34
C THR A 42 6.78 17.37 13.06
N GLY A 43 7.67 18.37 12.97
CA GLY A 43 7.37 19.65 12.37
C GLY A 43 7.09 19.46 10.87
N PRO A 44 6.72 20.53 10.15
CA PRO A 44 6.22 20.50 8.78
C PRO A 44 7.04 19.68 7.77
N VAL A 45 8.32 19.37 8.05
CA VAL A 45 9.16 18.40 7.32
C VAL A 45 8.51 17.03 7.11
N SER A 46 7.68 16.53 8.04
CA SER A 46 7.03 15.22 7.86
C SER A 46 6.03 15.22 6.68
N ARG A 47 5.42 16.36 6.36
CA ARG A 47 4.46 16.47 5.25
C ARG A 47 5.13 16.36 3.88
N ASP A 48 6.34 16.91 3.74
CA ASP A 48 7.10 16.86 2.49
C ASP A 48 7.57 15.43 2.21
N ILE A 49 7.95 14.69 3.25
CA ILE A 49 8.33 13.26 3.15
C ILE A 49 7.13 12.40 2.74
N ASP A 50 5.96 12.60 3.37
CA ASP A 50 4.74 11.88 3.00
C ASP A 50 4.33 12.12 1.54
N THR A 51 4.53 13.36 1.08
CA THR A 51 4.22 13.77 -0.29
C THR A 51 5.20 13.16 -1.28
N ALA A 52 6.50 13.20 -0.98
CA ALA A 52 7.53 12.53 -1.78
C ALA A 52 7.31 11.02 -1.86
N ALA A 53 7.03 10.36 -0.73
CA ALA A 53 6.76 8.93 -0.67
C ALA A 53 5.54 8.52 -1.50
N LYS A 54 4.48 9.34 -1.54
CA LYS A 54 3.31 9.09 -2.42
C LYS A 54 3.68 9.10 -3.89
N PHE A 55 4.50 10.05 -4.34
CA PHE A 55 4.91 10.12 -5.75
C PHE A 55 5.85 8.97 -6.14
N ILE A 56 6.77 8.59 -5.24
CA ILE A 56 7.63 7.43 -5.45
C ILE A 56 6.82 6.13 -5.49
N GLY A 57 5.91 5.94 -4.54
CA GLY A 57 5.02 4.77 -4.51
C GLY A 57 4.09 4.71 -5.71
N ALA A 58 3.53 5.85 -6.13
CA ALA A 58 2.71 5.94 -7.33
C ALA A 58 3.50 5.58 -8.59
N GLY A 59 4.74 6.08 -8.73
CA GLY A 59 5.62 5.72 -9.84
C GLY A 59 6.02 4.25 -9.84
N ALA A 60 6.33 3.68 -8.68
CA ALA A 60 6.66 2.26 -8.56
C ALA A 60 5.45 1.37 -8.91
N ALA A 61 4.24 1.77 -8.52
CA ALA A 61 3.01 1.03 -8.82
C ALA A 61 2.72 0.99 -10.33
N THR A 62 3.07 2.03 -11.09
CA THR A 62 2.80 2.07 -12.55
C THR A 62 3.77 1.25 -13.38
N VAL A 63 4.92 0.82 -12.85
CA VAL A 63 5.88 -0.04 -13.57
C VAL A 63 5.23 -1.34 -14.04
N GLY A 64 4.23 -1.84 -13.30
CA GLY A 64 3.47 -3.03 -13.67
C GLY A 64 2.75 -2.94 -15.03
N VAL A 65 2.48 -1.73 -15.55
CA VAL A 65 1.87 -1.53 -16.87
C VAL A 65 2.74 -2.11 -17.98
N ALA A 66 4.07 -2.15 -17.80
CA ALA A 66 4.99 -2.78 -18.75
C ALA A 66 4.66 -4.27 -18.98
N GLY A 67 4.22 -4.97 -17.93
CA GLY A 67 3.80 -6.37 -18.02
C GLY A 67 2.56 -6.55 -18.88
N SER A 68 1.57 -5.66 -18.74
CA SER A 68 0.37 -5.67 -19.60
C SER A 68 0.74 -5.40 -21.06
N GLY A 69 1.61 -4.41 -21.33
CA GLY A 69 2.11 -4.15 -22.68
C GLY A 69 2.84 -5.36 -23.31
N ALA A 70 3.69 -6.05 -22.54
CA ALA A 70 4.37 -7.26 -22.99
C ALA A 70 3.39 -8.43 -23.25
N GLY A 71 2.40 -8.61 -22.37
CA GLY A 71 1.35 -9.62 -22.52
C GLY A 71 0.51 -9.38 -23.76
N ILE A 72 -0.03 -8.17 -23.93
CA ILE A 72 -0.84 -7.76 -25.09
C ILE A 72 -0.02 -7.93 -26.38
N GLY A 73 1.24 -7.46 -26.40
CA GLY A 73 2.12 -7.63 -27.56
C GLY A 73 2.35 -9.10 -27.94
N THR A 74 2.44 -9.99 -26.95
CA THR A 74 2.58 -11.44 -27.17
C THR A 74 1.31 -12.06 -27.74
N VAL A 75 0.14 -11.67 -27.25
CA VAL A 75 -1.16 -12.14 -27.76
C VAL A 75 -1.35 -11.71 -29.21
N PHE A 76 -1.15 -10.43 -29.52
CA PHE A 76 -1.28 -9.93 -30.90
C PHE A 76 -0.18 -10.46 -31.83
N GLY A 77 1.06 -10.65 -31.34
CA GLY A 77 2.13 -11.29 -32.10
C GLY A 77 1.79 -12.74 -32.50
N SER A 78 1.26 -13.51 -31.54
CA SER A 78 0.82 -14.89 -31.78
C SER A 78 -0.41 -14.95 -32.71
N LEU A 79 -1.31 -13.98 -32.63
CA LEU A 79 -2.45 -13.84 -33.53
C LEU A 79 -1.99 -13.66 -34.99
N ILE A 80 -1.02 -12.78 -35.25
CA ILE A 80 -0.50 -12.54 -36.59
C ILE A 80 0.11 -13.83 -37.18
N ILE A 81 0.91 -14.54 -36.37
CA ILE A 81 1.53 -15.80 -36.78
C ILE A 81 0.46 -16.87 -37.04
N GLY A 82 -0.54 -16.98 -36.17
CA GLY A 82 -1.65 -17.92 -36.33
C GLY A 82 -2.50 -17.63 -37.57
N TYR A 83 -2.79 -16.35 -37.83
CA TYR A 83 -3.48 -15.90 -39.03
C TYR A 83 -2.70 -16.23 -40.30
N ALA A 84 -1.40 -15.97 -40.31
CA ALA A 84 -0.52 -16.26 -41.45
C ALA A 84 -0.46 -17.77 -41.77
N ARG A 85 -0.59 -18.64 -40.76
CA ARG A 85 -0.63 -20.09 -40.95
C ARG A 85 -1.97 -20.58 -41.51
N ASN A 86 -3.08 -20.06 -41.00
CA ASN A 86 -4.42 -20.50 -41.39
C ASN A 86 -5.41 -19.31 -41.44
N PRO A 87 -5.51 -18.62 -42.59
CA PRO A 87 -6.35 -17.41 -42.72
C PRO A 87 -7.87 -17.71 -42.65
N SER A 88 -8.29 -18.96 -42.86
CA SER A 88 -9.70 -19.38 -42.75
C SER A 88 -10.25 -19.24 -41.32
N LEU A 89 -9.39 -19.34 -40.30
CA LEU A 89 -9.78 -19.30 -38.88
C LEU A 89 -9.75 -17.89 -38.29
N LYS A 90 -9.64 -16.84 -39.11
CA LYS A 90 -9.41 -15.45 -38.67
C LYS A 90 -10.38 -14.97 -37.59
N GLN A 91 -11.68 -15.28 -37.73
CA GLN A 91 -12.72 -14.77 -36.83
C GLN A 91 -12.63 -15.41 -35.45
N GLN A 92 -12.30 -16.70 -35.43
CA GLN A 92 -12.13 -17.47 -34.21
C GLN A 92 -10.82 -17.09 -33.50
N LEU A 93 -9.72 -16.96 -34.25
CA LEU A 93 -8.44 -16.50 -33.71
C LEU A 93 -8.53 -15.08 -33.14
N PHE A 94 -9.21 -14.17 -33.84
CA PHE A 94 -9.44 -12.81 -33.32
C PHE A 94 -10.32 -12.83 -32.06
N SER A 95 -11.38 -13.64 -32.03
CA SER A 95 -12.23 -13.77 -30.84
C SER A 95 -11.46 -14.27 -29.62
N TYR A 96 -10.57 -15.27 -29.79
CA TYR A 96 -9.73 -15.75 -28.70
C TYR A 96 -8.66 -14.74 -28.27
N ALA A 97 -8.06 -14.02 -29.22
CA ALA A 97 -7.07 -13.00 -28.91
C ALA A 97 -7.67 -11.85 -28.11
N ILE A 98 -8.90 -11.41 -28.43
CA ILE A 98 -9.59 -10.34 -27.69
C ILE A 98 -10.18 -10.85 -26.37
N LEU A 99 -10.51 -12.14 -26.24
CA LEU A 99 -10.96 -12.70 -24.97
C LEU A 99 -9.80 -12.79 -23.95
N GLY A 100 -8.56 -12.98 -24.44
CA GLY A 100 -7.35 -13.05 -23.61
C GLY A 100 -6.69 -11.69 -23.32
N PHE A 101 -7.22 -10.59 -23.84
CA PHE A 101 -6.75 -9.21 -23.65
C PHE A 101 -7.82 -8.41 -22.90
#